data_AF-A0A9D3PXR5-F1
#
_entry.id   AF-A0A9D3PXR5-F1
#
_cell.length_a   1.000
_cell.length_b   1.000
_cell.length_c   1.000
_cell.angle_alpha   90.00
_cell.angle_beta   90.00
_cell.angle_gamma   90.00
#
_symmetry.space_group_name_H-M   'P 1'
#
loop_
_entity.id
_entity.type
_entity.pdbx_description
1 polymer ?
#
loop_
_entity_poly.entity_id
_entity_poly.type
_entity_poly.pdbx_seq_one_letter_code
_entity_poly.pdbx_strand_id
1 'polypeptide(L)'
;MRDRRVVITGSPGSGKTATGNTIFGRRVFTFSIIPNNVAMSCGSTNEEFGDPRWFLVVDTPSPLTPAHRDQCMTLCAPGPHAFLLTLRAGRFTAEDKAEIQRLELLFGEEMYNYTIVLFTHSDSIEANGKTLQDHIENANPDLKNLLEKCGQRYHTFDSRNHSDRKQGHCSELC
;
A
#
# COMPACT_ATOMS: atom_id res chain seq x y z
N MET A 1 17.31 -11.81 12.21
CA MET A 1 15.93 -11.51 11.77
C MET A 1 16.01 -10.45 10.69
N ARG A 2 15.39 -10.65 9.52
CA ARG A 2 15.31 -9.61 8.48
C ARG A 2 13.92 -9.00 8.56
N ASP A 3 13.79 -7.97 9.38
CA ASP A 3 12.53 -7.27 9.56
C ASP A 3 12.26 -6.41 8.32
N ARG A 4 11.11 -6.59 7.68
CA ARG A 4 10.68 -5.74 6.55
C ARG A 4 9.96 -4.52 7.10
N ARG A 5 10.26 -3.34 6.58
CA ARG A 5 9.72 -2.05 7.04
C ARG A 5 8.97 -1.44 5.88
N VAL A 6 7.67 -1.30 6.03
CA VAL A 6 6.75 -0.99 4.95
C VAL A 6 5.95 0.24 5.32
N VAL A 7 5.86 1.18 4.39
CA VAL A 7 5.05 2.39 4.56
C VAL A 7 3.90 2.33 3.58
N ILE A 8 2.67 2.42 4.08
CA ILE A 8 1.46 2.43 3.26
C ILE A 8 1.04 3.87 3.01
N THR A 9 0.85 4.22 1.74
CA THR A 9 0.54 5.58 1.25
C THR A 9 -0.57 5.53 0.20
N GLY A 10 -1.15 6.68 -0.16
CA GLY A 10 -2.24 6.78 -1.14
C GLY A 10 -3.35 7.71 -0.67
N SER A 11 -4.25 8.13 -1.57
CA SER A 11 -5.27 9.15 -1.31
C SER A 11 -6.27 8.78 -0.18
N PRO A 12 -7.07 9.72 0.35
CA PRO A 12 -8.15 9.38 1.28
C PRO A 12 -9.11 8.33 0.71
N GLY A 13 -9.41 7.29 1.49
CA GLY A 13 -10.30 6.21 1.07
C GLY A 13 -9.69 5.21 0.06
N SER A 14 -8.40 5.28 -0.22
CA SER A 14 -7.70 4.34 -1.11
C SER A 14 -7.47 2.95 -0.52
N GLY A 15 -7.78 2.73 0.76
CA GLY A 15 -7.70 1.42 1.41
C GLY A 15 -6.49 1.18 2.30
N LYS A 16 -5.61 2.16 2.53
CA LYS A 16 -4.37 2.03 3.33
C LYS A 16 -4.51 1.21 4.63
N THR A 17 -5.41 1.60 5.53
CA THR A 17 -5.62 0.91 6.81
C THR A 17 -6.15 -0.52 6.63
N ALA A 18 -7.00 -0.76 5.64
CA ALA A 18 -7.49 -2.10 5.32
C ALA A 18 -6.34 -2.97 4.81
N THR A 19 -5.47 -2.42 3.95
CA THR A 19 -4.25 -3.07 3.48
C THR A 19 -3.35 -3.49 4.63
N GLY A 20 -3.07 -2.57 5.57
CA GLY A 20 -2.27 -2.89 6.76
C GLY A 20 -2.87 -4.02 7.60
N ASN A 21 -4.18 -4.01 7.83
CA ASN A 21 -4.85 -5.06 8.62
C ASN A 21 -4.81 -6.42 7.92
N THR A 22 -4.97 -6.46 6.61
CA THR A 22 -4.90 -7.71 5.83
C THR A 22 -3.48 -8.27 5.80
N ILE A 23 -2.43 -7.42 5.74
CA ILE A 23 -1.02 -7.86 5.83
C ILE A 23 -0.78 -8.69 7.11
N PHE A 24 -1.37 -8.30 8.23
CA PHE A 24 -1.25 -9.05 9.50
C PHE A 24 -2.31 -10.13 9.70
N GLY A 25 -3.25 -10.30 8.76
CA GLY A 25 -4.38 -11.25 8.90
C GLY A 25 -5.33 -10.95 10.07
N ARG A 26 -5.18 -9.79 10.73
CA ARG A 26 -5.92 -9.40 11.93
C ARG A 26 -6.04 -7.88 12.00
N ARG A 27 -7.04 -7.40 12.75
CA ARG A 27 -7.20 -5.95 12.98
C ARG A 27 -6.13 -5.48 13.97
N VAL A 28 -5.03 -4.94 13.45
CA VAL A 28 -3.97 -4.30 14.23
C VAL A 28 -4.06 -2.78 14.18
N PHE A 29 -4.50 -2.23 13.06
CA PHE A 29 -4.86 -0.85 12.90
C PHE A 29 -6.36 -0.73 13.15
N THR A 30 -6.74 -0.62 14.42
CA THR A 30 -8.09 -0.19 14.77
C THR A 30 -8.19 1.28 14.41
N PHE A 31 -9.11 1.64 13.49
CA PHE A 31 -9.46 3.01 13.09
C PHE A 31 -8.90 4.04 14.06
N SER A 32 -7.77 4.65 13.73
CA SER A 32 -7.15 5.64 14.61
C SER A 32 -8.18 6.74 14.84
N ILE A 33 -8.69 6.81 16.07
CA ILE A 33 -9.62 7.84 16.57
C ILE A 33 -8.95 9.23 16.55
N ILE A 34 -7.69 9.32 16.11
CA ILE A 34 -6.95 10.55 15.89
C ILE A 34 -6.83 10.77 14.37
N PRO A 35 -7.77 11.54 13.76
CA PRO A 35 -7.54 12.08 12.43
C PRO A 35 -6.20 12.84 12.45
N ASN A 36 -5.35 12.59 11.44
CA ASN A 36 -4.05 13.25 11.22
C ASN A 36 -2.82 12.69 11.96
N ASN A 37 -2.82 11.44 12.44
CA ASN A 37 -1.58 10.81 12.92
C ASN A 37 -1.17 9.59 12.08
N VAL A 38 0.14 9.35 12.01
CA VAL A 38 0.74 8.12 11.50
C VAL A 38 0.46 6.99 12.49
N ALA A 39 -0.05 5.86 12.01
CA ALA A 39 -0.28 4.67 12.82
C ALA A 39 0.79 3.61 12.51
N MET A 40 1.31 2.96 13.54
CA MET A 40 2.31 1.91 13.41
C MET A 40 1.76 0.60 13.96
N SER A 41 2.07 -0.50 13.28
CA SER A 41 1.94 -1.85 13.81
C SER A 41 3.19 -2.67 13.46
N CYS A 42 3.62 -3.51 14.40
CA CYS A 42 4.72 -4.44 14.21
C CYS A 42 4.25 -5.85 14.56
N GLY A 43 4.68 -6.85 13.79
CA GLY A 43 4.38 -8.24 14.05
C GLY A 43 4.89 -9.18 12.97
N SER A 44 4.78 -10.48 13.20
CA SER A 44 5.03 -11.51 12.19
C SER A 44 3.74 -11.88 11.46
N THR A 45 3.89 -12.37 10.23
CA THR A 45 2.81 -13.10 9.54
C THR A 45 2.56 -14.44 10.23
N ASN A 46 1.35 -15.00 10.05
CA ASN A 46 0.98 -16.30 10.63
C ASN A 46 2.00 -17.42 10.31
N GLU A 47 2.21 -18.31 11.26
CA GLU A 47 3.18 -19.43 11.20
C GLU A 47 2.82 -20.52 10.17
N GLU A 48 1.62 -20.49 9.57
CA GLU A 48 1.20 -21.45 8.51
C GLU A 48 2.11 -21.43 7.26
N PHE A 49 2.97 -20.42 7.11
CA PHE A 49 3.86 -20.24 5.96
C PHE A 49 5.27 -20.82 6.13
N GLY A 50 5.55 -21.56 7.21
CA GLY A 50 6.79 -22.32 7.40
C GLY A 50 8.03 -21.50 7.79
N ASP A 51 8.01 -20.16 7.61
CA ASP A 51 9.02 -19.23 8.13
C ASP A 51 8.36 -17.88 8.50
N PRO A 52 8.23 -17.52 9.79
CA PRO A 52 7.60 -16.28 10.20
C PRO A 52 8.44 -15.07 9.76
N ARG A 53 7.95 -14.32 8.76
CA ARG A 53 8.52 -13.03 8.35
C ARG A 53 8.01 -11.91 9.24
N TRP A 54 8.92 -11.12 9.79
CA TRP A 54 8.61 -9.95 10.62
C TRP A 54 8.41 -8.70 9.77
N PHE A 55 7.30 -8.01 10.00
CA PHE A 55 6.93 -6.78 9.34
C PHE A 55 6.69 -5.67 10.36
N LEU A 56 7.31 -4.53 10.09
CA LEU A 56 6.92 -3.23 10.60
C LEU A 56 6.11 -2.54 9.51
N VAL A 57 4.85 -2.24 9.78
CA VAL A 57 3.97 -1.56 8.85
C VAL A 57 3.57 -0.22 9.45
N VAL A 58 3.75 0.83 8.66
CA VAL A 58 3.38 2.20 9.00
C VAL A 58 2.26 2.63 8.08
N ASP A 59 1.06 2.80 8.63
CA ASP A 59 -0.09 3.39 7.95
C ASP A 59 -0.04 4.91 8.11
N THR A 60 -0.21 5.63 7.00
CA THR A 60 -0.02 7.07 6.96
C THR A 60 -1.33 7.82 6.77
N PRO A 61 -1.49 9.02 7.35
CA PRO A 61 -2.63 9.87 7.07
C PRO A 61 -2.55 10.46 5.66
N SER A 62 -3.68 10.89 5.13
CA SER A 62 -3.75 11.61 3.85
C SER A 62 -4.61 12.87 3.98
N PRO A 63 -4.11 14.03 3.52
CA PRO A 63 -2.83 14.21 2.83
C PRO A 63 -1.63 14.05 3.76
N LEU A 64 -0.53 13.53 3.22
CA LEU A 64 0.72 13.42 3.97
C LEU A 64 1.35 14.81 4.20
N THR A 65 2.03 15.02 5.32
CA THR A 65 2.71 16.31 5.61
C THR A 65 4.20 16.05 5.85
N PRO A 66 5.07 17.08 5.79
CA PRO A 66 6.47 16.92 6.20
C PRO A 66 6.63 16.30 7.59
N ALA A 67 5.80 16.71 8.56
CA ALA A 67 5.79 16.14 9.91
C ALA A 67 5.42 14.65 9.90
N HIS A 68 4.40 14.25 9.13
CA HIS A 68 4.04 12.84 8.96
C HIS A 68 5.19 12.04 8.32
N ARG A 69 5.86 12.62 7.32
CA ARG A 69 7.01 12.01 6.66
C ARG A 69 8.17 11.81 7.63
N ASP A 70 8.52 12.81 8.44
CA ASP A 70 9.63 12.70 9.40
C ASP A 70 9.33 11.68 10.51
N GLN A 71 8.09 11.67 11.00
CA GLN A 71 7.63 10.63 11.93
C GLN A 71 7.74 9.24 11.28
N CYS A 72 7.23 9.08 10.06
CA CYS A 72 7.31 7.83 9.30
C CYS A 72 8.75 7.36 9.09
N MET A 73 9.67 8.25 8.73
CA MET A 73 11.08 7.90 8.52
C MET A 73 11.79 7.55 9.82
N THR A 74 11.46 8.23 10.92
CA THR A 74 11.97 7.89 12.26
C THR A 74 11.51 6.49 12.68
N LEU A 75 10.22 6.21 12.49
CA LEU A 75 9.61 4.92 12.77
C LEU A 75 10.22 3.79 11.91
N CYS A 76 10.58 4.09 10.66
CA CYS A 76 11.15 3.13 9.71
C CYS A 76 12.69 3.13 9.66
N ALA A 77 13.41 3.71 10.62
CA ALA A 77 14.87 3.79 10.58
C ALA A 77 15.54 2.42 10.37
N PRO A 78 16.62 2.32 9.56
CA PRO A 78 17.32 3.40 8.83
C PRO A 78 16.58 3.93 7.58
N GLY A 79 15.47 3.31 7.21
CA GLY A 79 14.63 3.69 6.07
C GLY A 79 13.66 2.55 5.72
N PRO A 80 12.55 2.87 5.04
CA PRO A 80 11.62 1.84 4.57
C PRO A 80 12.29 0.93 3.54
N HIS A 81 11.90 -0.34 3.56
CA HIS A 81 12.28 -1.30 2.53
C HIS A 81 11.36 -1.21 1.31
N ALA A 82 10.10 -0.84 1.53
CA ALA A 82 9.11 -0.69 0.47
C ALA A 82 8.06 0.37 0.85
N PHE A 83 7.53 1.01 -0.18
CA PHE A 83 6.29 1.79 -0.12
C PHE A 83 5.18 0.98 -0.78
N LEU A 84 4.04 0.88 -0.10
CA LEU A 84 2.81 0.35 -0.70
C LEU A 84 1.90 1.52 -1.04
N LEU A 85 1.79 1.85 -2.33
CA LEU A 85 0.91 2.91 -2.81
C LEU A 85 -0.45 2.32 -3.14
N THR A 86 -1.46 2.57 -2.31
CA THR A 86 -2.81 2.06 -2.54
C THR A 86 -3.58 2.96 -3.49
N LEU A 87 -4.19 2.38 -4.53
CA LEU A 87 -5.10 3.01 -5.47
C LEU A 87 -6.39 2.19 -5.56
N ARG A 88 -7.55 2.85 -5.70
CA ARG A 88 -8.79 2.10 -5.91
C ARG A 88 -8.86 1.64 -7.36
N ALA A 89 -9.10 0.37 -7.56
CA ALA A 89 -9.25 -0.22 -8.87
C ALA A 89 -10.44 0.41 -9.62
N GLY A 90 -10.33 0.55 -10.94
CA GLY A 90 -11.37 1.11 -11.79
C GLY A 90 -11.37 2.64 -11.89
N ARG A 91 -10.52 3.35 -11.14
CA ARG A 91 -10.38 4.81 -11.24
C ARG A 91 -8.94 5.28 -10.99
N PHE A 92 -8.60 6.42 -11.58
CA PHE A 92 -7.38 7.17 -11.25
C PHE A 92 -7.68 8.66 -11.30
N THR A 93 -7.87 9.28 -10.13
CA THR A 93 -8.48 10.60 -10.01
C THR A 93 -7.46 11.72 -9.87
N ALA A 94 -7.93 12.97 -9.91
CA ALA A 94 -7.07 14.13 -9.65
C ALA A 94 -6.51 14.12 -8.22
N GLU A 95 -7.28 13.61 -7.25
CA GLU A 95 -6.84 13.45 -5.87
C GLU A 95 -5.71 12.41 -5.76
N ASP A 96 -5.78 11.32 -6.52
CA ASP A 96 -4.71 10.31 -6.57
C ASP A 96 -3.41 10.92 -7.12
N LYS A 97 -3.52 11.68 -8.22
CA LYS A 97 -2.38 12.39 -8.83
C LYS A 97 -1.76 13.40 -7.88
N ALA A 98 -2.58 14.22 -7.21
CA ALA A 98 -2.12 15.22 -6.26
C ALA A 98 -1.41 14.57 -5.06
N GLU A 99 -1.89 13.42 -4.58
CA GLU A 99 -1.22 12.69 -3.51
C GLU A 99 0.11 12.09 -3.99
N ILE A 100 0.19 11.52 -5.19
CA ILE A 100 1.44 10.97 -5.75
C ILE A 100 2.50 12.08 -5.90
N GLN A 101 2.13 13.24 -6.46
CA GLN A 101 3.04 14.39 -6.58
C GLN A 101 3.53 14.86 -5.21
N ARG A 102 2.66 14.84 -4.20
CA ARG A 102 3.02 15.16 -2.82
C ARG A 102 4.00 14.14 -2.23
N LEU A 103 3.79 12.85 -2.48
CA LEU A 103 4.71 11.80 -2.04
C LEU A 103 6.10 11.97 -2.68
N GLU A 104 6.15 12.24 -3.99
CA GLU A 104 7.40 12.52 -4.71
C GLU A 104 8.12 13.74 -4.13
N LEU A 105 7.40 14.81 -3.77
CA LEU A 105 7.98 15.99 -3.11
C LEU A 105 8.56 15.67 -1.72
N LEU A 106 7.93 14.75 -0.98
CA LEU A 106 8.30 14.43 0.40
C LEU A 106 9.40 13.37 0.53
N PHE A 107 9.45 12.41 -0.38
CA PHE A 107 10.38 11.27 -0.36
C PHE A 107 11.42 11.29 -1.47
N GLY A 108 11.24 12.15 -2.48
CA GLY A 108 12.06 12.19 -3.69
C GLY A 108 11.63 11.14 -4.72
N GLU A 109 12.03 11.36 -5.97
CA GLU A 109 11.69 10.46 -7.09
C GLU A 109 12.23 9.03 -6.89
N GLU A 110 13.33 8.86 -6.15
CA GLU A 110 13.89 7.53 -5.84
C GLU A 110 12.90 6.61 -5.11
N MET A 111 11.84 7.15 -4.47
CA MET A 111 10.81 6.33 -3.82
C MET A 111 10.17 5.34 -4.79
N TYR A 112 10.06 5.68 -6.08
CA TYR A 112 9.44 4.81 -7.08
C TYR A 112 10.22 3.51 -7.24
N ASN A 113 11.55 3.52 -7.01
CA ASN A 113 12.39 2.33 -7.02
C ASN A 113 12.07 1.35 -5.88
N TYR A 114 11.30 1.76 -4.89
CA TYR A 114 10.87 0.93 -3.76
C TYR A 114 9.35 0.83 -3.63
N THR A 115 8.60 1.34 -4.61
CA THR A 115 7.13 1.38 -4.56
C THR A 115 6.52 0.18 -5.27
N ILE A 116 5.55 -0.44 -4.61
CA ILE A 116 4.61 -1.40 -5.20
C ILE A 116 3.22 -0.76 -5.18
N VAL A 117 2.55 -0.74 -6.33
CA VAL A 117 1.19 -0.19 -6.46
C VAL A 117 0.16 -1.27 -6.12
N LEU A 118 -0.70 -1.01 -5.15
CA LEU A 118 -1.75 -1.94 -4.73
C LEU A 118 -3.12 -1.43 -5.19
N PHE A 119 -3.75 -2.19 -6.08
CA PHE A 119 -5.11 -1.92 -6.53
C PHE A 119 -6.12 -2.52 -5.55
N THR A 120 -6.70 -1.67 -4.72
CA THR A 120 -7.74 -2.03 -3.74
C THR A 120 -9.13 -2.01 -4.38
N HIS A 121 -10.11 -2.69 -3.79
CA HIS A 121 -11.46 -2.81 -4.36
C HIS A 121 -11.47 -3.44 -5.77
N SER A 122 -10.59 -4.42 -6.02
CA SER A 122 -10.50 -5.14 -7.30
C SER A 122 -11.77 -5.93 -7.64
N ASP A 123 -12.57 -6.28 -6.63
CA ASP A 123 -13.90 -6.88 -6.79
C ASP A 123 -14.81 -6.10 -7.73
N SER A 124 -14.66 -4.77 -7.78
CA SER A 124 -15.43 -3.91 -8.68
C SER A 124 -15.06 -4.11 -10.16
N ILE A 125 -13.82 -4.49 -10.44
CA ILE A 125 -13.35 -4.84 -11.79
C ILE A 125 -13.81 -6.26 -12.13
N GLU A 126 -13.64 -7.19 -11.19
CA GLU A 126 -14.01 -8.61 -11.36
C GLU A 126 -15.51 -8.80 -11.57
N ALA A 127 -16.35 -8.03 -10.85
CA ALA A 127 -17.80 -8.05 -11.02
C ALA A 127 -18.26 -7.68 -12.44
N ASN A 128 -17.42 -6.96 -13.18
CA ASN A 128 -17.67 -6.60 -14.58
C ASN A 128 -17.02 -7.59 -15.57
N GLY A 129 -16.53 -8.74 -15.11
CA GLY A 129 -15.85 -9.75 -15.92
C GLY A 129 -14.51 -9.30 -16.47
N LYS A 130 -13.90 -8.26 -15.89
CA LYS A 130 -12.61 -7.71 -16.31
C LYS A 130 -11.49 -8.13 -15.37
N THR A 131 -10.28 -8.19 -15.89
CA THR A 131 -9.05 -8.42 -15.12
C THR A 131 -8.39 -7.10 -14.74
N LEU A 132 -7.44 -7.13 -13.80
CA LEU A 132 -6.58 -5.98 -13.54
C LEU A 132 -5.79 -5.56 -14.79
N GLN A 133 -5.36 -6.54 -15.58
CA GLN A 133 -4.64 -6.29 -16.83
C GLN A 133 -5.50 -5.49 -17.81
N ASP A 134 -6.78 -5.86 -17.98
CA ASP A 134 -7.71 -5.09 -18.82
C ASP A 134 -7.86 -3.65 -18.31
N HIS A 135 -7.91 -3.45 -16.99
CA HIS A 135 -7.99 -2.12 -16.41
C HIS A 135 -6.75 -1.27 -16.73
N ILE A 136 -5.56 -1.84 -16.64
CA ILE A 136 -4.29 -1.16 -16.90
C ILE A 136 -4.12 -0.86 -18.40
N GLU A 137 -4.46 -1.81 -19.27
CA GLU A 137 -4.39 -1.63 -20.73
C GLU A 137 -5.28 -0.47 -21.21
N ASN A 138 -6.46 -0.33 -20.59
CA ASN A 138 -7.42 0.73 -20.87
C ASN A 138 -7.23 1.99 -20.00
N ALA A 139 -6.19 2.04 -19.17
CA ALA A 139 -5.95 3.17 -18.28
C ALA A 139 -5.47 4.42 -19.03
N ASN A 140 -5.67 5.57 -18.39
CA ASN A 140 -5.11 6.83 -18.88
C ASN A 140 -3.57 6.83 -18.83
N PRO A 141 -2.90 7.69 -19.62
CA PRO A 141 -1.44 7.73 -19.69
C PRO A 141 -0.76 8.00 -18.34
N ASP A 142 -1.40 8.76 -17.45
CA ASP A 142 -0.83 9.09 -16.15
C ASP A 142 -0.68 7.86 -15.24
N LEU A 143 -1.68 6.98 -15.22
CA LEU A 143 -1.59 5.72 -14.48
C LEU A 143 -0.50 4.82 -15.09
N LYS A 144 -0.43 4.73 -16.42
CA LYS A 144 0.61 3.95 -17.10
C LYS A 144 2.01 4.45 -16.77
N ASN A 145 2.21 5.77 -16.80
CA ASN A 145 3.49 6.39 -16.42
C ASN A 145 3.87 6.11 -14.97
N LEU A 146 2.91 6.16 -14.03
CA LEU A 146 3.15 5.77 -12.64
C LEU A 146 3.64 4.32 -12.54
N LEU A 147 2.98 3.38 -13.22
CA LEU A 147 3.36 1.97 -13.19
C LEU A 147 4.75 1.74 -13.81
N GLU A 148 5.09 2.47 -14.87
CA GLU A 148 6.43 2.48 -15.46
C GLU A 148 7.48 3.00 -14.48
N LYS A 149 7.25 4.15 -13.82
CA LYS A 149 8.15 4.67 -12.76
C LYS A 149 8.36 3.64 -11.65
N CYS A 150 7.31 2.92 -11.28
CA CYS A 150 7.36 1.86 -10.27
C CYS A 150 7.98 0.54 -10.81
N GLY A 151 8.48 0.48 -12.04
CA GLY A 151 9.09 -0.72 -12.61
C GLY A 151 8.12 -1.87 -12.83
N GLN A 152 6.86 -1.56 -13.20
CA GLN A 152 5.78 -2.53 -13.41
C GLN A 152 5.44 -3.37 -12.16
N ARG A 153 5.75 -2.87 -10.96
CA ARG A 153 5.39 -3.53 -9.70
C ARG A 153 4.01 -3.11 -9.24
N TYR A 154 3.04 -3.96 -9.47
CA TYR A 154 1.68 -3.78 -8.99
C TYR A 154 0.99 -5.11 -8.71
N HIS A 155 0.04 -5.10 -7.77
CA HIS A 155 -0.79 -6.25 -7.43
C HIS A 155 -2.22 -5.81 -7.13
N THR A 156 -3.19 -6.71 -7.33
CA THR A 156 -4.51 -6.55 -6.74
C THR A 156 -4.42 -6.80 -5.24
N PHE A 157 -5.28 -6.12 -4.48
CA PHE A 157 -5.39 -6.31 -3.05
C PHE A 157 -6.85 -6.38 -2.66
N ASP A 158 -7.37 -7.58 -2.43
CA ASP A 158 -8.72 -7.76 -1.91
C ASP A 158 -8.69 -7.97 -0.38
N SER A 159 -9.49 -7.17 0.30
CA SER A 159 -9.67 -7.23 1.75
C SER A 159 -10.88 -8.08 2.17
N ARG A 160 -11.70 -8.50 1.20
CA ARG A 160 -12.93 -9.29 1.40
C ARG A 160 -12.77 -10.77 1.05
N ASN A 161 -11.81 -11.13 0.20
CA ASN A 161 -11.54 -12.52 -0.10
C ASN A 161 -11.10 -13.30 1.16
N HIS A 162 -11.83 -14.37 1.44
CA HIS A 162 -11.49 -15.33 2.50
C HIS A 162 -10.16 -16.05 2.21
N SER A 163 -9.75 -16.13 0.94
CA SER A 163 -8.42 -16.57 0.53
C SER A 163 -7.36 -15.57 0.95
N ASP A 164 -7.48 -14.26 0.72
CA ASP A 164 -6.48 -13.25 1.16
C ASP A 164 -6.38 -13.09 2.69
N ARG A 165 -7.43 -13.47 3.42
CA ARG A 165 -7.38 -13.61 4.89
C ARG A 165 -6.61 -14.84 5.39
N LYS A 166 -6.45 -15.89 4.56
CA LYS A 166 -5.76 -17.15 4.89
C LYS A 166 -4.42 -17.29 4.18
N GLN A 167 -4.30 -16.81 2.96
CA GLN A 167 -3.11 -16.58 2.15
C GLN A 167 -2.66 -15.16 2.45
N GLY A 168 -1.83 -14.99 3.48
CA GLY A 168 -1.12 -13.72 3.64
C GLY A 168 -0.30 -13.47 2.38
N HIS A 169 -0.76 -12.58 1.50
CA HIS A 169 -0.08 -12.12 0.28
C HIS A 169 1.33 -11.51 0.54
N CYS A 170 1.82 -11.55 1.78
CA CYS A 170 3.17 -11.18 2.19
C CYS A 170 4.29 -11.92 1.46
N SER A 171 4.05 -13.09 0.87
CA SER A 171 5.05 -13.77 0.03
C SER A 171 5.28 -13.07 -1.30
N GLU A 172 4.29 -12.35 -1.84
CA GLU A 172 4.37 -11.67 -3.14
C GLU A 172 4.86 -10.24 -3.03
N LEU A 173 4.75 -9.63 -1.84
CA LEU A 173 5.12 -8.23 -1.59
C LEU A 173 6.62 -8.01 -1.30
N CYS A 174 7.47 -9.04 -1.42
CA CYS A 174 8.89 -9.01 -0.98
C CYS A 174 9.84 -9.88 -1.78
#